data_AF-E1RB88-F1
#
_entry.id   AF-E1RB88-F1
#
_cell.length_a   1.000
_cell.length_b   1.000
_cell.length_c   1.000
_cell.angle_alpha   90.00
_cell.angle_beta   90.00
_cell.angle_gamma   90.00
#
_symmetry.space_group_name_H-M   'P 1'
#
loop_
_entity.id
_entity.type
_entity.pdbx_description
1 polymer ?
#
loop_
_entity_poly.entity_id
_entity_poly.type
_entity_poly.pdbx_seq_one_letter_code
_entity_poly.pdbx_strand_id
1 'polypeptide(L)'
;MLGSGGDALERQVRKLEKERDIDPAVKMVRLRELFSRCARTVPSELLEEFFLRLTETTGRSGDDGEERFFDRLYGAADLFVLDYDDREDPLLLEDWKLIGELVSDYGSDIDDESLTYVMSRVVDHGAL
;
A
#
# COMPACT_ATOMS: atom_id res chain seq x y z
N MET A 1 16.47 -4.47 -15.40
CA MET A 1 15.98 -3.84 -14.16
C MET A 1 14.51 -3.60 -14.37
N LEU A 2 13.67 -4.51 -13.87
CA LEU A 2 12.25 -4.24 -13.68
C LEU A 2 12.20 -3.39 -12.40
N GLY A 3 11.65 -2.17 -12.46
CA GLY A 3 11.48 -1.35 -11.26
C GLY A 3 10.48 -1.98 -10.31
N SER A 4 10.52 -1.60 -9.04
CA SER A 4 9.68 -2.15 -7.98
C SER A 4 8.18 -1.91 -8.23
N GLY A 5 7.32 -2.53 -7.43
CA GLY A 5 5.87 -2.32 -7.52
C GLY A 5 5.48 -0.91 -7.12
N GLY A 6 6.14 -0.37 -6.10
CA GLY A 6 6.12 1.02 -5.67
C GLY A 6 6.56 1.96 -6.78
N ASP A 7 7.69 1.71 -7.46
CA ASP A 7 8.12 2.50 -8.61
C ASP A 7 7.07 2.54 -9.72
N ALA A 8 6.41 1.40 -9.98
CA ALA A 8 5.38 1.29 -11.01
C ALA A 8 4.09 2.05 -10.64
N LEU A 9 3.72 2.03 -9.36
CA LEU A 9 2.61 2.79 -8.81
C LEU A 9 2.94 4.29 -8.82
N GLU A 10 4.09 4.68 -8.29
CA GLU A 10 4.59 6.05 -8.23
C GLU A 10 4.61 6.70 -9.62
N ARG A 11 5.10 6.00 -10.65
CA ARG A 11 5.05 6.49 -12.04
C ARG A 11 3.63 6.76 -12.54
N GLN A 12 2.63 5.98 -12.09
CA GLN A 12 1.23 6.19 -12.46
C GLN A 12 0.59 7.32 -11.65
N VAL A 13 0.89 7.41 -10.35
CA VAL A 13 0.46 8.51 -9.49
C VAL A 13 1.02 9.84 -10.00
N ARG A 14 2.31 9.93 -10.32
CA ARG A 14 2.93 11.13 -10.91
C ARG A 14 2.32 11.55 -12.25
N LYS A 15 1.71 10.62 -13.00
CA LYS A 15 0.95 10.96 -14.21
C LYS A 15 -0.40 11.56 -13.84
N LEU A 16 -1.10 10.94 -12.88
CA LEU A 16 -2.38 11.42 -12.36
C LEU A 16 -2.24 12.83 -11.77
N GLU A 17 -1.17 13.13 -11.05
CA GLU A 17 -0.89 14.45 -10.48
C GLU A 17 -0.66 15.56 -11.53
N LYS A 18 -0.25 15.18 -12.75
CA LYS A 18 -0.05 16.12 -13.86
C LYS A 18 -1.33 16.45 -14.61
N GLU A 19 -2.42 15.72 -14.36
CA GLU A 19 -3.72 16.02 -14.95
C GLU A 19 -4.26 17.32 -14.37
N ARG A 20 -4.39 18.35 -15.22
CA ARG A 20 -4.96 19.64 -14.82
C ARG A 20 -6.46 19.47 -14.52
N ASP A 21 -6.93 20.14 -13.48
CA ASP A 21 -8.35 20.26 -13.11
C ASP A 21 -9.05 18.95 -12.75
N ILE A 22 -8.30 17.93 -12.29
CA ILE A 22 -8.91 16.71 -11.74
C ILE A 22 -9.59 17.00 -10.39
N ASP A 23 -10.85 16.60 -10.26
CA ASP A 23 -11.58 16.67 -9.01
C ASP A 23 -10.91 15.79 -7.93
N PRO A 24 -10.73 16.28 -6.68
CA PRO A 24 -10.06 15.51 -5.63
C PRO A 24 -10.70 14.16 -5.32
N ALA A 25 -12.03 14.05 -5.37
CA ALA A 25 -12.71 12.77 -5.15
C ALA A 25 -12.45 11.81 -6.31
N VAL A 26 -12.40 12.32 -7.54
CA VAL A 26 -12.02 11.53 -8.72
C VAL A 26 -10.54 11.10 -8.64
N LYS A 27 -9.63 11.97 -8.19
CA LYS A 27 -8.22 11.63 -7.94
C LYS A 27 -8.13 10.46 -6.97
N MET A 28 -8.86 10.51 -5.86
CA MET A 28 -8.85 9.45 -4.84
C MET A 28 -9.37 8.11 -5.35
N VAL A 29 -10.47 8.10 -6.11
CA VAL A 29 -10.99 6.88 -6.74
C VAL A 29 -9.95 6.25 -7.68
N ARG A 30 -9.28 7.06 -8.50
CA ARG A 30 -8.23 6.58 -9.40
C ARG A 30 -7.00 6.06 -8.66
N LEU A 31 -6.57 6.74 -7.60
CA LEU A 31 -5.47 6.26 -6.75
C LEU A 31 -5.77 4.88 -6.17
N ARG A 32 -6.98 4.69 -5.65
CA ARG A 32 -7.44 3.39 -5.18
C ARG A 32 -7.38 2.32 -6.28
N GLU A 33 -7.91 2.62 -7.47
CA GLU A 33 -7.86 1.69 -8.60
C GLU A 33 -6.44 1.34 -9.05
N LEU A 34 -5.50 2.29 -8.98
CA LEU A 34 -4.09 2.06 -9.31
C LEU A 34 -3.43 1.14 -8.28
N PHE A 35 -3.70 1.39 -6.99
CA PHE A 35 -3.18 0.56 -5.89
C PHE A 35 -3.75 -0.85 -5.92
N SER A 36 -5.06 -1.04 -6.05
CA SER A 36 -5.70 -2.37 -6.11
C SER A 36 -5.24 -3.23 -7.29
N ARG A 37 -4.52 -2.65 -8.26
CA ARG A 37 -3.95 -3.34 -9.42
C ARG A 37 -2.44 -3.54 -9.35
N CYS A 38 -1.76 -3.02 -8.33
CA CYS A 38 -0.31 -3.06 -8.25
C CYS A 38 0.22 -4.47 -7.91
N ALA A 39 -0.50 -5.22 -7.06
CA ALA A 39 -0.16 -6.57 -6.67
C ALA A 39 -1.22 -7.56 -7.16
N ARG A 40 -0.84 -8.45 -8.10
CA ARG A 40 -1.76 -9.43 -8.71
C ARG A 40 -1.92 -10.72 -7.90
N THR A 41 -0.99 -10.96 -6.98
CA THR A 41 -0.90 -12.14 -6.13
C THR A 41 -1.71 -12.00 -4.84
N VAL A 42 -2.18 -10.78 -4.56
CA VAL A 42 -2.97 -10.45 -3.37
C VAL A 42 -4.40 -10.12 -3.82
N PRO A 43 -5.44 -10.57 -3.09
CA PRO A 43 -6.83 -10.22 -3.38
C PRO A 43 -7.03 -8.71 -3.45
N SER A 44 -7.77 -8.25 -4.46
CA SER A 44 -8.08 -6.83 -4.64
C SER A 44 -8.83 -6.24 -3.44
N GLU A 45 -9.66 -7.04 -2.79
CA GLU A 45 -10.47 -6.72 -1.63
C GLU A 45 -9.60 -6.34 -0.43
N LEU A 46 -8.50 -7.07 -0.21
CA LEU A 46 -7.50 -6.74 0.82
C LEU A 46 -6.86 -5.38 0.52
N LEU A 47 -6.43 -5.16 -0.73
CA LEU A 47 -5.79 -3.91 -1.13
C LEU A 47 -6.75 -2.72 -1.01
N GLU A 48 -8.02 -2.92 -1.38
CA GLU A 48 -9.08 -1.90 -1.23
C GLU A 48 -9.33 -1.57 0.23
N GLU A 49 -9.40 -2.58 1.09
CA GLU A 49 -9.60 -2.38 2.53
C GLU A 49 -8.40 -1.66 3.16
N PHE A 50 -7.17 -2.08 2.85
CA PHE A 50 -5.95 -1.41 3.30
C PHE A 50 -5.96 0.07 2.87
N PHE A 51 -6.25 0.36 1.60
CA PHE A 51 -6.31 1.72 1.07
C PHE A 51 -7.31 2.60 1.83
N LEU A 52 -8.52 2.06 2.09
CA LEU A 52 -9.56 2.76 2.83
C LEU A 52 -9.09 3.11 4.24
N ARG A 53 -8.54 2.14 4.97
CA ARG A 53 -8.05 2.31 6.35
C ARG A 53 -6.88 3.28 6.42
N LEU A 54 -5.94 3.21 5.48
CA LEU A 54 -4.82 4.13 5.36
C LEU A 54 -5.29 5.58 5.14
N THR A 55 -6.33 5.77 4.32
CA THR A 55 -6.91 7.10 4.06
C THR A 55 -7.56 7.67 5.32
N GLU A 56 -8.27 6.83 6.08
CA GLU A 56 -8.93 7.22 7.35
C GLU A 56 -7.94 7.63 8.45
N THR A 57 -6.77 6.98 8.52
CA THR A 57 -5.73 7.29 9.51
C THR A 57 -4.92 8.52 9.11
N THR A 58 -4.64 8.70 7.82
CA THR A 58 -3.76 9.78 7.36
C THR A 58 -4.45 11.14 7.29
N GLY A 59 -5.76 11.19 7.03
CA GLY A 59 -6.56 12.43 7.03
C GLY A 59 -6.66 13.15 8.39
N ARG A 60 -6.09 12.58 9.46
CA ARG A 60 -6.09 13.14 10.82
C ARG A 60 -4.81 13.93 11.15
N SER A 61 -3.82 13.94 10.25
CA SER A 61 -2.45 14.38 10.55
C SER A 61 -1.98 15.60 9.72
N GLY A 62 -2.48 16.81 10.02
CA GLY A 62 -1.85 18.11 9.68
C GLY A 62 -1.40 18.36 8.23
N ASP A 63 -0.51 19.36 8.04
CA ASP A 63 -0.01 19.84 6.72
C ASP A 63 0.90 18.83 5.99
N ASP A 64 1.44 17.80 6.68
CA ASP A 64 2.29 16.74 6.09
C ASP A 64 1.50 15.47 5.69
N GLY A 65 0.17 15.49 5.79
CA GLY A 65 -0.67 14.30 5.62
C GLY A 65 -0.59 13.67 4.22
N GLU A 66 -0.52 14.48 3.16
CA GLU A 66 -0.53 13.95 1.77
C GLU A 66 0.79 13.25 1.41
N GLU A 67 1.95 13.81 1.77
CA GLU A 67 3.25 13.19 1.50
C GLU A 67 3.38 11.84 2.24
N ARG A 68 3.04 11.82 3.54
CA ARG A 68 3.06 10.59 4.34
C ARG A 68 2.07 9.55 3.85
N PHE A 69 0.93 9.96 3.31
CA PHE A 69 -0.02 9.04 2.69
C PHE A 69 0.63 8.31 1.52
N PHE A 70 1.29 9.04 0.63
CA PHE A 70 1.93 8.46 -0.55
C PHE A 70 3.12 7.58 -0.19
N ASP A 71 3.97 7.98 0.75
CA ASP A 71 5.10 7.15 1.20
C ASP A 71 4.62 5.80 1.74
N ARG A 72 3.59 5.82 2.61
CA ARG A 72 2.98 4.59 3.15
C ARG A 72 2.31 3.75 2.06
N LEU A 73 1.64 4.40 1.10
CA LEU A 73 0.99 3.72 -0.02
C LEU A 73 2.01 3.02 -0.93
N TYR A 74 3.16 3.66 -1.21
CA TYR A 74 4.23 3.08 -2.01
C TYR A 74 4.94 1.95 -1.26
N GLY A 75 5.25 2.12 0.03
CA GLY A 75 5.83 1.06 0.84
C GLY A 75 4.92 -0.18 0.92
N ALA A 76 3.62 0.01 1.08
CA ALA A 76 2.67 -1.10 1.03
C ALA A 76 2.61 -1.76 -0.37
N ALA A 77 2.70 -0.97 -1.44
CA ALA A 77 2.76 -1.51 -2.80
C ALA A 77 4.01 -2.36 -3.03
N ASP A 78 5.18 -1.91 -2.56
CA ASP A 78 6.44 -2.68 -2.61
C ASP A 78 6.34 -3.98 -1.81
N LEU A 79 5.73 -3.93 -0.63
CA LEU A 79 5.48 -5.11 0.19
C LEU A 79 4.62 -6.15 -0.54
N PHE A 80 3.50 -5.74 -1.12
CA PHE A 80 2.59 -6.68 -1.79
C PHE A 80 3.10 -7.19 -3.14
N VAL A 81 4.16 -6.60 -3.70
CA VAL A 81 4.85 -7.16 -4.88
C VAL A 81 6.14 -7.90 -4.54
N LEU A 82 6.39 -8.14 -3.25
CA LEU A 82 7.54 -8.87 -2.73
C LEU A 82 8.90 -8.17 -2.93
N ASP A 83 8.90 -6.83 -2.99
CA ASP A 83 10.07 -5.98 -3.27
C ASP A 83 10.27 -4.90 -2.20
N TYR A 84 9.86 -5.17 -0.96
CA TYR A 84 9.99 -4.24 0.15
C TYR A 84 11.47 -4.00 0.54
N ASP A 85 11.87 -2.72 0.61
CA ASP A 85 13.20 -2.31 1.09
C ASP A 85 13.16 -1.98 2.59
N ASP A 86 13.71 -2.88 3.41
CA ASP A 86 13.78 -2.69 4.87
C ASP A 86 14.64 -1.47 5.30
N ARG A 87 15.41 -0.87 4.39
CA ARG A 87 16.23 0.33 4.66
C ARG A 87 15.42 1.62 4.57
N GLU A 88 14.37 1.60 3.77
CA GLU A 88 13.45 2.69 3.56
C GLU A 88 12.07 2.19 4.03
N ASP A 89 11.84 2.21 5.35
CA ASP A 89 10.57 1.80 5.97
C ASP A 89 9.66 3.02 6.17
N PRO A 90 8.77 3.35 5.21
CA PRO A 90 7.79 4.42 5.38
C PRO A 90 6.56 3.96 6.19
N LEU A 91 6.45 2.67 6.50
CA LEU A 91 5.28 2.10 7.16
C LEU A 91 5.39 2.32 8.67
N LEU A 92 4.28 2.72 9.27
CA LEU A 92 4.19 2.87 10.71
C LEU A 92 3.84 1.52 11.35
N LEU A 93 4.09 1.37 12.65
CA LEU A 93 3.69 0.17 13.39
C LEU A 93 2.18 -0.13 13.25
N GLU A 94 1.34 0.90 13.13
CA GLU A 94 -0.09 0.74 12.86
C GLU A 94 -0.40 0.17 11.47
N ASP A 95 0.41 0.48 10.45
CA ASP A 95 0.29 -0.10 9.11
C ASP A 95 0.65 -1.57 9.16
N TRP A 96 1.75 -1.91 9.82
CA TRP A 96 2.19 -3.29 9.95
C TRP A 96 1.15 -4.16 10.65
N LYS A 97 0.52 -3.63 11.70
CA LYS A 97 -0.59 -4.32 12.39
C LYS A 97 -1.79 -4.51 11.48
N LEU A 98 -2.20 -3.44 10.78
CA LEU A 98 -3.29 -3.50 9.82
C LEU A 98 -3.02 -4.53 8.72
N ILE A 99 -1.80 -4.56 8.17
CA ILE A 99 -1.39 -5.53 7.16
C ILE A 99 -1.46 -6.95 7.72
N GLY A 100 -0.94 -7.19 8.93
CA GLY A 100 -1.01 -8.49 9.59
C GLY A 100 -2.44 -8.98 9.83
N GLU A 101 -3.33 -8.10 10.29
CA GLU A 101 -4.75 -8.38 10.47
C GLU A 101 -5.41 -8.76 9.13
N LEU A 102 -5.27 -7.91 8.11
CA LEU A 102 -5.86 -8.16 6.80
C LEU A 102 -5.31 -9.42 6.14
N VAL A 103 -4.00 -9.62 6.13
CA VAL A 103 -3.39 -10.81 5.53
C VAL A 103 -3.83 -12.08 6.26
N SER A 104 -4.07 -12.02 7.57
CA SER A 104 -4.63 -13.15 8.32
C SER A 104 -6.08 -13.43 7.93
N ASP A 105 -6.89 -12.39 7.73
CA ASP A 105 -8.30 -12.50 7.34
C ASP A 105 -8.50 -13.05 5.92
N TYR A 106 -7.63 -12.64 4.98
CA TYR A 106 -7.66 -13.08 3.58
C TYR A 106 -6.68 -14.23 3.28
N GLY A 107 -6.04 -14.82 4.30
CA GLY A 107 -4.90 -15.73 4.11
C GLY A 107 -5.19 -16.97 3.25
N SER A 108 -6.45 -17.43 3.18
CA SER A 108 -6.84 -18.55 2.29
C SER A 108 -6.86 -18.20 0.81
N ASP A 109 -6.92 -16.91 0.48
CA ASP A 109 -7.03 -16.39 -0.89
C ASP A 109 -5.71 -15.79 -1.41
N ILE A 110 -4.67 -15.79 -0.57
CA ILE A 110 -3.30 -15.35 -0.89
C ILE A 110 -2.46 -16.58 -1.19
N ASP A 111 -1.60 -16.52 -2.22
CA ASP A 111 -0.67 -17.63 -2.48
C ASP A 111 0.37 -17.77 -1.36
N ASP A 112 0.85 -19.00 -1.13
CA ASP A 112 1.74 -19.33 -0.01
C ASP A 112 3.04 -18.49 0.01
N GLU A 113 3.59 -18.13 -1.16
CA GLU A 113 4.83 -17.35 -1.26
C GLU A 113 4.58 -15.92 -0.79
N SER A 114 3.54 -15.27 -1.33
CA SER A 114 3.14 -13.92 -0.92
C SER A 114 2.75 -13.86 0.56
N LEU A 115 1.96 -14.83 1.03
CA LEU A 115 1.54 -14.92 2.43
C LEU A 115 2.74 -15.05 3.37
N THR A 116 3.67 -15.96 3.05
CA THR A 116 4.87 -16.18 3.86
C THR A 116 5.75 -14.94 3.90
N TYR A 117 5.96 -14.32 2.74
CA TYR A 117 6.78 -13.11 2.63
C TYR A 117 6.19 -11.98 3.48
N VAL A 118 4.93 -11.63 3.26
CA VAL A 118 4.31 -10.49 3.96
C VAL A 118 4.25 -10.74 5.46
N MET A 119 3.87 -11.95 5.91
CA MET A 119 3.83 -12.27 7.33
C MET A 119 5.21 -12.26 7.98
N SER A 120 6.27 -12.67 7.27
CA SER A 120 7.63 -12.56 7.80
C SER A 120 8.02 -11.10 8.08
N ARG A 121 7.65 -10.18 7.18
CA ARG A 121 7.88 -8.74 7.39
C ARG A 121 7.05 -8.18 8.55
N VAL A 122 5.78 -8.55 8.65
CA VAL A 122 4.92 -8.16 9.79
C VAL A 122 5.54 -8.58 11.13
N VAL A 123 6.10 -9.80 11.21
CA VAL A 123 6.80 -10.29 12.41
C VAL A 123 8.05 -9.46 12.69
N ASP A 124 8.89 -9.24 11.68
CA ASP A 124 10.17 -8.53 11.81
C ASP A 124 9.99 -7.08 12.29
N HIS A 125 8.89 -6.43 11.89
CA HIS A 125 8.53 -5.07 12.32
C HIS A 125 7.72 -5.04 13.64
N GLY A 126 7.57 -6.18 14.32
CA GLY A 126 7.01 -6.26 15.68
C GLY A 126 5.49 -6.08 15.76
N ALA A 127 4.77 -6.48 14.71
CA ALA A 127 3.32 -6.28 14.59
C ALA A 127 2.47 -7.55 14.89
N LEU A 128 2.97 -8.46 15.73
CA LEU A 128 2.25 -9.62 16.26
C LEU A 128 1.87 -9.48 17.74
#